data_AF-A0A921FGH1-F1
#
_entry.id   AF-A0A921FGH1-F1
#
_cell.length_a   1.000
_cell.length_b   1.000
_cell.length_c   1.000
_cell.angle_alpha   90.00
_cell.angle_beta   90.00
_cell.angle_gamma   90.00
#
_symmetry.space_group_name_H-M   'P 1'
#
loop_
_entity.id
_entity.type
_entity.pdbx_description
1 polymer ?
#
loop_
_entity_poly.entity_id
_entity_poly.type
_entity_poly.pdbx_seq_one_letter_code
_entity_poly.pdbx_strand_id
1 'polypeptide(L)' 'MKSMKIDGYKYVRVDENGHFFYQVFLGRDSEGKQHFKKGRKDQKGLKFTSAKAAEAEAMRVKVEYMNRKA' A
#
# COMPACT_ATOMS: atom_id res chain seq x y z
N MET A 1 -12.57 -0.29 11.65
CA MET A 1 -11.75 0.90 11.34
C MET A 1 -12.13 1.38 9.96
N LYS A 2 -12.80 2.52 9.90
CA LYS A 2 -13.09 3.23 8.66
C LYS A 2 -11.75 3.73 8.09
N SER A 3 -11.62 3.70 6.78
CA SER A 3 -10.46 4.27 6.09
C SER A 3 -10.96 4.95 4.84
N MET A 4 -10.47 6.16 4.57
CA MET A 4 -10.88 6.93 3.41
C MET A 4 -9.84 6.78 2.29
N LYS A 5 -10.31 6.71 1.05
CA LYS A 5 -9.43 6.83 -0.12
C LYS A 5 -8.97 8.28 -0.22
N ILE A 6 -7.73 8.49 -0.65
CA ILE A 6 -7.24 9.83 -0.99
C ILE A 6 -7.43 10.01 -2.50
N ASP A 7 -8.11 11.08 -2.91
CA ASP A 7 -8.28 11.41 -4.32
C ASP A 7 -6.92 11.65 -5.00
N GLY A 8 -6.75 11.13 -6.21
CA GLY A 8 -5.49 11.19 -6.95
C GLY A 8 -4.44 10.15 -6.55
N TYR A 9 -4.70 9.32 -5.52
CA TYR A 9 -3.79 8.25 -5.09
C TYR A 9 -4.48 6.89 -5.12
N LYS A 10 -3.95 5.95 -5.92
CA LYS A 10 -4.61 4.69 -6.23
C LYS A 10 -4.50 3.67 -5.10
N TYR A 11 -3.36 3.69 -4.39
CA TYR A 11 -3.04 2.68 -3.38
C TYR A 11 -3.06 3.23 -1.96
N VAL A 12 -3.24 4.54 -1.79
CA VAL A 12 -3.18 5.20 -0.49
C VAL A 12 -4.55 5.36 0.13
N ARG A 13 -4.59 5.14 1.45
CA ARG A 13 -5.73 5.41 2.30
C ARG A 13 -5.26 6.17 3.54
N VAL A 14 -6.20 6.84 4.19
CA VAL A 14 -6.00 7.43 5.52
C VAL A 14 -6.92 6.73 6.51
N ASP A 15 -6.42 6.45 7.70
CA ASP A 15 -7.26 5.93 8.79
C ASP A 15 -7.99 7.06 9.54
N GLU A 16 -8.85 6.66 10.48
CA GLU A 16 -9.61 7.59 11.34
C GLU A 16 -8.73 8.54 12.16
N ASN A 17 -7.45 8.19 12.37
CA ASN A 17 -6.49 8.99 13.11
C ASN A 17 -5.65 9.90 12.20
N GLY A 18 -6.00 10.01 10.92
CA GLY A 18 -5.25 10.83 9.96
C GLY A 18 -3.92 10.21 9.50
N HIS A 19 -3.64 8.94 9.81
CA HIS A 19 -2.40 8.30 9.38
C HIS A 19 -2.54 7.68 7.99
N PHE A 20 -1.63 8.06 7.10
CA PHE A 20 -1.51 7.47 5.76
C PHE A 20 -1.00 6.04 5.83
N PHE A 21 -1.56 5.19 4.97
CA PHE A 21 -1.07 3.85 4.73
C PHE A 21 -1.34 3.44 3.29
N TYR A 22 -0.47 2.59 2.74
CA TYR A 22 -0.73 1.99 1.44
C TYR A 22 -1.39 0.64 1.58
N GLN A 23 -2.16 0.26 0.55
CA GLN A 23 -2.66 -1.07 0.32
C GLN A 23 -2.65 -1.37 -1.18
N VAL A 24 -1.79 -2.31 -1.58
CA VAL A 24 -1.60 -2.75 -2.97
C VAL A 24 -2.13 -4.15 -3.18
N PHE A 25 -2.79 -4.37 -4.31
CA PHE A 25 -3.18 -5.70 -4.78
C PHE A 25 -1.99 -6.34 -5.49
N LEU A 26 -1.68 -7.58 -5.11
CA LEU A 26 -0.53 -8.33 -5.60
C LEU A 26 -0.90 -9.47 -6.56
N GLY A 27 -2.19 -9.81 -6.67
CA GLY A 27 -2.66 -10.91 -7.52
C GLY A 27 -3.57 -11.86 -6.77
N ARG A 28 -3.94 -12.95 -7.44
CA ARG A 28 -4.68 -14.08 -6.85
C ARG A 28 -3.75 -15.30 -6.74
N ASP A 29 -4.00 -16.17 -5.78
CA ASP A 29 -3.37 -17.50 -5.76
C ASP A 29 -4.14 -18.50 -6.63
N SER A 30 -3.70 -19.76 -6.62
CA SER A 30 -4.30 -20.89 -7.34
C SER A 30 -5.74 -21.18 -6.93
N GLU A 31 -6.16 -20.76 -5.73
CA GLU A 31 -7.53 -20.91 -5.21
C GLU A 31 -8.40 -19.68 -5.54
N GLY A 32 -7.84 -18.66 -6.21
CA GLY A 32 -8.53 -17.42 -6.55
C GLY A 32 -8.58 -16.39 -5.41
N LYS A 33 -7.94 -16.64 -4.27
CA LYS A 33 -7.92 -15.73 -3.13
C LYS A 33 -7.02 -14.54 -3.42
N GLN A 34 -7.53 -13.35 -3.12
CA GLN A 34 -6.83 -12.09 -3.40
C GLN A 34 -5.75 -11.80 -2.35
N HIS A 35 -4.54 -11.49 -2.84
CA HIS A 35 -3.42 -11.12 -2.00
C HIS A 35 -3.22 -9.61 -2.03
N PHE A 36 -3.17 -9.02 -0.84
CA PHE A 36 -2.90 -7.59 -0.67
C PHE A 36 -1.71 -7.41 0.27
N LYS A 37 -0.86 -6.42 -0.03
CA LYS A 37 0.14 -5.92 0.90
C LYS A 37 -0.29 -4.55 1.40
N LYS A 38 -0.25 -4.38 2.72
CA LYS A 38 -0.51 -3.10 3.39
C LYS A 38 0.67 -2.71 4.25
N GLY A 39 0.93 -1.41 4.34
CA GLY A 39 2.02 -0.87 5.16
C GLY A 39 1.72 0.55 5.59
N ARG A 40 2.15 0.87 6.82
CA ARG A 40 2.00 2.20 7.45
C ARG A 40 3.34 2.94 7.56
N LYS A 41 4.42 2.27 7.17
CA LYS A 41 5.79 2.72 7.36
C LYS A 41 6.57 2.57 6.06
N ASP A 42 7.54 3.46 5.89
CA ASP A 42 8.54 3.38 4.83
C ASP A 42 9.62 2.32 5.14
N GLN A 43 10.60 2.21 4.26
CA GLN A 43 11.74 1.30 4.41
C GLN A 43 12.60 1.58 5.65
N LYS A 44 12.57 2.81 6.18
CA LYS A 44 13.29 3.22 7.40
C LYS A 44 12.48 2.97 8.67
N GLY A 45 11.26 2.45 8.54
CA GLY A 45 10.36 2.19 9.66
C GLY A 45 9.63 3.44 10.17
N LEU A 46 9.70 4.56 9.45
CA LEU A 46 9.02 5.81 9.77
C LEU A 46 7.62 5.83 9.17
N LYS A 47 6.66 6.45 9.87
CA LYS A 47 5.30 6.64 9.35
C LYS A 47 5.34 7.58 8.14
N PHE A 48 4.42 7.37 7.20
CA PHE A 48 4.27 8.29 6.07
C PHE A 48 3.74 9.64 6.53
N THR A 49 4.43 10.70 6.10
CA THR A 49 4.04 12.09 6.35
C THR A 49 3.11 12.65 5.28
N SER A 50 2.98 11.96 4.13
CA SER A 50 2.15 12.38 3.01
C SER A 50 1.61 11.20 2.22
N ALA A 51 0.52 11.42 1.49
CA ALA A 51 -0.02 10.44 0.55
C ALA A 51 0.98 10.11 -0.56
N LYS A 52 1.73 11.10 -1.06
CA LYS A 52 2.78 10.88 -2.08
C LYS A 52 3.85 9.90 -1.63
N ALA A 53 4.32 10.03 -0.39
CA ALA A 53 5.31 9.09 0.17
C ALA A 53 4.74 7.67 0.28
N ALA A 54 3.48 7.54 0.73
CA ALA A 54 2.81 6.25 0.82
C ALA A 54 2.60 5.59 -0.57
N GLU A 55 2.23 6.36 -1.59
CA GLU A 55 2.01 5.85 -2.96
C GLU A 55 3.34 5.42 -3.61
N ALA A 56 4.42 6.19 -3.43
CA ALA A 56 5.74 5.81 -3.93
C ALA A 56 6.22 4.48 -3.32
N GLU A 57 6.03 4.30 -2.01
CA GLU A 57 6.36 3.04 -1.33
C GLU A 57 5.45 1.90 -1.79
N ALA A 58 4.16 2.17 -2.02
CA ALA A 58 3.21 1.22 -2.58
C ALA A 58 3.66 0.68 -3.95
N MET A 59 4.06 1.59 -4.85
CA MET A 59 4.57 1.24 -6.18
C MET A 59 5.86 0.42 -6.07
N ARG A 60 6.81 0.84 -5.22
CA ARG A 60 8.06 0.10 -4.97
C ARG A 60 7.78 -1.33 -4.51
N VAL A 61 6.89 -1.50 -3.53
CA VAL A 61 6.49 -2.81 -2.98
C VAL A 61 5.82 -3.68 -4.03
N LYS A 62 4.97 -3.08 -4.88
CA LYS A 62 4.34 -3.79 -5.99
C LYS A 62 5.38 -4.31 -6.99
N VAL A 63 6.33 -3.47 -7.40
CA VAL A 63 7.41 -3.85 -8.31
C VAL A 63 8.30 -4.93 -7.69
N GLU A 64 8.69 -4.78 -6.42
CA GLU A 64 9.49 -5.79 -5.70
C GLU A 64 8.79 -7.15 -5.68
N TYR A 65 7.47 -7.17 -5.44
CA TYR A 65 6.70 -8.41 -5.46
C TYR A 65 6.64 -9.04 -6.85
N MET A 66 6.43 -8.23 -7.90
CA MET A 66 6.40 -8.72 -9.28
C MET A 66 7.76 -9.29 -9.70
N ASN A 67 8.86 -8.62 -9.34
CA ASN A 67 10.21 -9.07 -9.66
C ASN A 67 10.61 -10.34 -8.90
N ARG A 68 10.11 -10.55 -7.66
CA ARG A 68 10.34 -11.82 -6.94
C ARG A 68 9.53 -12.99 -7.48
N LYS A 69 8.46 -12.73 -8.23
CA LYS A 69 7.63 -13.75 -8.88
C LYS A 69 8.03 -14.02 -10.33
N ALA A 70 8.84 -13.15 -10.94
CA ALA A 70 9.43 -13.33 -12.25
C ALA A 70 10.62 -14.30 -12.15
#